data_AF-A0A528B569-F1
#
_entry.id   AF-A0A528B569-F1
#
_cell.length_a   1.000
_cell.length_b   1.000
_cell.length_c   1.000
_cell.angle_alpha   90.00
_cell.angle_beta   90.00
_cell.angle_gamma   90.00
#
_symmetry.space_group_name_H-M   'P 1'
#
loop_
_entity.id
_entity.type
_entity.pdbx_description
1 polymer ?
#
loop_
_entity_poly.entity_id
_entity_poly.type
_entity_poly.pdbx_seq_one_letter_code
_entity_poly.pdbx_strand_id
1 'polypeptide(L)'
;LLINVTEFFRDPDAFQVLEKKIIPQLFEGKTASDAVRIWVPGCATGEEVFSVGMLVREHMETLSVTPRVQIFATDIDEPALAVARAARYPAALLQGVSPERKQRFFSNDGASYVLTNDVRELCVFFPHSVVRDPPFSRMDMISCRNLLIYFGSNIQDRVIPI
;
A
#
# COMPACT_ATOMS: atom_id res chain seq x y z
N LEU A 1 3.28 21.55 -8.45
CA LEU A 1 2.16 20.76 -8.99
C LEU A 1 2.48 19.30 -8.69
N LEU A 2 1.72 18.62 -7.83
CA LEU A 2 1.85 17.18 -7.63
C LEU A 2 0.85 16.51 -8.58
N ILE A 3 1.30 15.55 -9.39
CA ILE A 3 0.39 14.74 -10.22
C ILE A 3 -0.02 13.55 -9.36
N ASN A 4 -1.15 13.71 -8.66
CA ASN A 4 -1.72 12.68 -7.79
C ASN A 4 -2.56 11.68 -8.59
N VAL A 5 -1.99 11.10 -9.65
CA VAL A 5 -2.63 10.02 -10.39
C VAL A 5 -1.98 8.70 -9.96
N THR A 6 -2.78 7.91 -9.26
CA THR A 6 -2.45 6.56 -8.83
C THR A 6 -3.57 5.62 -9.25
N GLU A 7 -3.25 4.35 -9.41
CA GLU A 7 -4.19 3.32 -9.85
C GLU A 7 -3.91 2.02 -9.10
N PHE A 8 -4.95 1.20 -8.93
CA PHE A 8 -4.79 -0.13 -8.36
C PHE A 8 -3.91 -0.98 -9.29
N PHE A 9 -2.93 -1.67 -8.71
CA PHE A 9 -2.01 -2.57 -9.42
C PHE A 9 -1.24 -1.90 -10.56
N ARG A 10 -0.89 -0.61 -10.40
CA ARG A 10 -0.03 0.14 -11.32
C ARG A 10 1.27 -0.61 -11.61
N ASP A 11 1.62 -0.77 -12.88
CA ASP A 11 2.71 -1.63 -13.39
C ASP A 11 2.51 -3.12 -13.01
N PRO A 12 1.65 -3.85 -13.74
CA PRO A 12 1.27 -5.23 -13.41
C PRO A 12 2.46 -6.19 -13.27
N ASP A 13 3.52 -6.01 -14.06
CA ASP A 13 4.73 -6.84 -13.99
C ASP A 13 5.44 -6.71 -12.62
N ALA A 14 5.50 -5.49 -12.08
CA ALA A 14 6.08 -5.25 -10.77
C ALA A 14 5.22 -5.89 -9.66
N PHE A 15 3.89 -5.76 -9.74
CA PHE A 15 2.98 -6.40 -8.81
C PHE A 15 2.98 -7.92 -8.92
N GLN A 16 3.23 -8.49 -10.11
CA GLN A 16 3.38 -9.93 -10.27
C GLN A 16 4.64 -10.45 -9.57
N VAL A 17 5.76 -9.71 -9.64
CA VAL A 17 6.98 -10.04 -8.90
C VAL A 17 6.75 -9.90 -7.39
N LEU A 18 6.06 -8.82 -6.98
CA LEU A 18 5.70 -8.59 -5.59
C LEU A 18 4.87 -9.76 -5.03
N GLU A 19 3.81 -10.16 -5.74
CA GLU A 19 2.93 -11.27 -5.37
C GLU A 19 3.68 -12.61 -5.28
N LYS A 20 4.45 -12.97 -6.30
CA LYS A 20 5.00 -14.32 -6.44
C LYS A 20 6.30 -14.54 -5.67
N LYS A 21 7.06 -13.49 -5.40
CA LYS A 21 8.41 -13.60 -4.84
C LYS A 21 8.54 -12.85 -3.52
N ILE A 22 8.25 -11.55 -3.54
CA ILE A 22 8.60 -10.69 -2.42
C ILE A 22 7.65 -10.92 -1.23
N ILE A 23 6.34 -10.95 -1.45
CA ILE A 23 5.37 -11.15 -0.36
C ILE A 23 5.63 -12.45 0.39
N PRO A 24 5.77 -13.63 -0.24
CA PRO A 24 6.11 -14.85 0.48
C PRO A 24 7.37 -14.72 1.35
N GLN A 25 8.42 -14.09 0.82
CA GLN A 25 9.67 -13.86 1.55
C GLN A 25 9.49 -13.00 2.80
N LEU A 26 8.56 -12.05 2.80
CA LEU A 26 8.27 -11.24 4.00
C LEU A 26 7.74 -12.07 5.16
N PHE A 27 7.19 -13.26 4.92
CA PHE A 27 6.61 -14.13 5.96
C PHE A 27 7.50 -15.32 6.31
N GLU A 28 8.59 -15.56 5.58
CA GLU A 28 9.51 -16.68 5.82
C GLU A 28 10.08 -16.64 7.25
N GLY A 29 9.92 -17.75 7.98
CA GLY A 29 10.43 -17.90 9.35
C GLY A 29 9.71 -17.07 10.42
N LYS A 30 8.69 -16.28 10.07
CA LYS A 30 7.91 -15.51 11.04
C LYS A 30 6.86 -16.38 11.76
N THR A 31 6.69 -16.10 13.04
CA THR A 31 5.74 -16.75 13.94
C THR A 31 4.60 -15.79 14.31
N ALA A 32 3.59 -16.27 15.06
CA ALA A 32 2.49 -15.43 15.53
C ALA A 32 2.94 -14.23 16.40
N SER A 33 4.11 -14.32 17.04
CA SER A 33 4.67 -13.21 17.84
C SER A 33 5.42 -12.17 17.01
N ASP A 34 5.71 -12.47 15.74
CA ASP A 34 6.41 -11.56 14.84
C ASP A 34 5.44 -10.59 14.14
N ALA A 35 6.01 -9.59 13.48
CA ALA A 35 5.28 -8.66 12.64
C ALA A 35 5.90 -8.54 11.24
N VAL A 36 5.05 -8.34 10.23
CA VAL A 36 5.43 -7.83 8.91
C VAL A 36 5.04 -6.36 8.84
N ARG A 37 6.02 -5.50 8.59
CA ARG A 37 5.88 -4.04 8.58
C ARG A 37 6.25 -3.51 7.20
N ILE A 38 5.26 -2.94 6.51
CA ILE A 38 5.41 -2.40 5.15
C ILE A 38 5.20 -0.89 5.21
N TRP A 39 5.98 -0.11 4.47
CA TRP A 39 5.76 1.33 4.35
C TRP A 39 5.58 1.76 2.89
N VAL A 40 4.52 2.52 2.62
CA VAL A 40 4.22 3.12 1.32
C VAL A 40 4.23 4.65 1.45
N PRO A 41 5.39 5.30 1.25
CA PRO A 41 5.47 6.76 1.18
C PRO A 41 4.95 7.33 -0.15
N GLY A 42 4.24 8.47 -0.08
CA GLY A 42 3.59 9.07 -1.24
C GLY A 42 2.35 8.29 -1.67
N CYS A 43 1.53 7.85 -0.71
CA CYS A 43 0.44 6.93 -0.98
C CYS A 43 -0.75 7.53 -1.75
N ALA A 44 -0.79 8.85 -1.93
CA ALA A 44 -1.88 9.58 -2.55
C ALA A 44 -3.25 9.12 -2.00
N THR A 45 -4.16 8.73 -2.88
CA THR A 45 -5.52 8.29 -2.55
C THR A 45 -5.62 6.82 -2.13
N GLY A 46 -4.49 6.11 -1.93
CA GLY A 46 -4.42 4.81 -1.26
C GLY A 46 -4.43 3.56 -2.16
N GLU A 47 -4.56 3.70 -3.47
CA GLU A 47 -4.71 2.57 -4.41
C GLU A 47 -3.53 1.59 -4.36
N GLU A 48 -2.29 2.07 -4.34
CA GLU A 48 -1.11 1.21 -4.20
C GLU A 48 -1.11 0.46 -2.86
N VAL A 49 -1.44 1.16 -1.76
CA VAL A 49 -1.49 0.60 -0.41
C VAL A 49 -2.47 -0.57 -0.36
N PHE A 50 -3.65 -0.38 -0.95
CA PHE A 50 -4.67 -1.41 -0.99
C PHE A 50 -4.35 -2.54 -1.97
N SER A 51 -3.66 -2.27 -3.08
CA SER A 51 -3.10 -3.33 -3.92
C SER A 51 -2.11 -4.21 -3.18
N VAL A 52 -1.16 -3.61 -2.44
CA VAL A 52 -0.24 -4.36 -1.57
C VAL A 52 -1.02 -5.11 -0.49
N GLY A 53 -1.97 -4.46 0.17
CA GLY A 53 -2.80 -5.05 1.22
C GLY A 53 -3.63 -6.25 0.75
N MET A 54 -4.19 -6.21 -0.46
CA MET A 54 -4.89 -7.35 -1.07
C MET A 54 -3.95 -8.54 -1.26
N LEU A 55 -2.77 -8.34 -1.83
CA LEU A 55 -1.80 -9.43 -2.03
C LEU A 55 -1.30 -10.03 -0.71
N VAL A 56 -1.05 -9.17 0.27
CA VAL A 56 -0.66 -9.57 1.63
C VAL A 56 -1.78 -10.39 2.28
N ARG A 57 -3.04 -9.98 2.12
CA ARG A 57 -4.17 -10.72 2.68
C ARG A 57 -4.36 -12.07 2.02
N GLU A 58 -4.25 -12.13 0.70
CA GLU A 58 -4.26 -13.36 -0.09
C GLU A 58 -3.18 -14.34 0.40
N HIS A 59 -1.95 -13.87 0.60
CA HIS A 59 -0.87 -14.73 1.08
C HIS A 59 -1.10 -15.22 2.52
N MET A 60 -1.55 -14.33 3.42
CA MET A 60 -1.80 -14.68 4.82
C MET A 60 -2.82 -15.80 5.01
N GLU A 61 -3.79 -15.95 4.11
CA GLU A 61 -4.76 -17.06 4.14
C GLU A 61 -4.16 -18.41 3.78
N THR A 62 -2.99 -18.43 3.14
CA THR A 62 -2.27 -19.67 2.82
C THR A 62 -1.41 -20.17 4.00
N LEU A 63 -1.27 -19.36 5.06
CA LEU A 63 -0.41 -19.66 6.20
C LEU A 63 -1.19 -20.36 7.32
N SER A 64 -0.56 -21.34 7.96
CA SER A 64 -1.10 -21.99 9.16
C SER A 64 -0.99 -21.14 10.42
N VAL A 65 0.01 -20.24 10.44
CA VAL A 65 0.26 -19.28 11.52
C VAL A 65 0.50 -17.93 10.88
N THR A 66 -0.26 -16.93 11.30
CA THR A 66 -0.21 -15.61 10.68
C THR A 66 0.46 -14.60 11.63
N PRO A 67 1.60 -14.00 11.27
CA PRO A 67 2.16 -12.90 12.04
C PRO A 67 1.26 -11.67 11.96
N ARG A 68 1.49 -10.71 12.87
CA ARG A 68 0.79 -9.42 12.81
C ARG A 68 1.26 -8.66 11.57
N VAL A 69 0.36 -7.96 10.88
CA VAL A 69 0.76 -7.15 9.71
C VAL A 69 0.32 -5.72 9.87
N GLN A 70 1.21 -4.80 9.50
CA GLN A 70 0.94 -3.37 9.51
C GLN A 70 1.55 -2.70 8.28
N ILE A 71 0.70 -2.04 7.49
CA ILE A 71 1.06 -1.25 6.33
C ILE A 71 0.91 0.22 6.70
N PHE A 72 2.04 0.89 6.86
CA PHE A 72 2.10 2.33 7.06
C PHE A 72 1.97 3.01 5.70
N ALA A 73 1.03 3.92 5.57
CA ALA A 73 0.79 4.68 4.36
C ALA A 73 0.83 6.17 4.68
N THR A 74 1.68 6.90 3.95
CA THR A 74 1.95 8.29 4.27
C THR A 74 1.93 9.17 3.06
N ASP A 75 1.35 10.36 3.22
CA ASP A 75 1.39 11.41 2.22
C ASP A 75 1.45 12.78 2.90
N ILE A 76 1.81 13.82 2.16
CA ILE A 76 1.70 15.21 2.61
C ILE A 76 0.34 15.84 2.26
N ASP A 77 -0.40 15.21 1.33
CA ASP A 77 -1.71 15.66 0.86
C ASP A 77 -2.83 15.09 1.75
N GLU A 78 -3.26 15.87 2.73
CA GLU A 78 -4.37 15.51 3.64
C GLU A 78 -5.70 15.22 2.92
N PRO A 79 -6.14 16.01 1.92
CA PRO A 79 -7.27 15.63 1.07
C PRO A 79 -7.15 14.25 0.45
N ALA A 80 -5.98 13.87 -0.09
CA ALA A 80 -5.76 12.54 -0.63
C ALA A 80 -5.83 11.45 0.46
N LEU A 81 -5.23 11.69 1.62
CA LEU A 81 -5.32 10.79 2.78
C LEU A 81 -6.76 10.61 3.26
N ALA A 82 -7.60 11.64 3.20
CA ALA A 82 -9.02 11.53 3.55
C ALA A 82 -9.76 10.54 2.64
N VAL A 83 -9.47 10.57 1.33
CA VAL A 83 -10.01 9.59 0.36
C VAL A 83 -9.51 8.18 0.69
N ALA A 84 -8.20 8.03 0.93
CA ALA A 84 -7.60 6.74 1.26
C ALA A 84 -8.22 6.13 2.53
N ARG A 85 -8.40 6.94 3.59
CA ARG A 85 -9.04 6.54 4.85
C ARG A 85 -10.50 6.12 4.66
N ALA A 86 -11.24 6.79 3.77
CA ALA A 86 -12.60 6.41 3.43
C ALA A 86 -12.65 5.07 2.69
N ALA A 87 -11.59 4.75 1.93
CA ALA A 87 -11.44 3.53 1.12
C ALA A 87 -12.66 3.26 0.22
N ARG A 88 -13.19 4.34 -0.36
CA ARG A 88 -14.37 4.35 -1.22
C ARG A 88 -13.98 4.93 -2.57
N TYR A 89 -14.24 4.18 -3.64
CA TYR A 89 -13.81 4.51 -4.99
C TYR A 89 -14.92 4.31 -6.00
N PRO A 90 -15.04 5.19 -7.02
CA PRO A 90 -15.93 4.94 -8.14
C PRO A 90 -15.44 3.76 -8.98
N ALA A 91 -16.37 3.07 -9.66
CA ALA A 91 -16.08 1.91 -10.49
C ALA A 91 -14.95 2.13 -11.51
N ALA A 92 -14.86 3.36 -12.05
CA ALA A 92 -13.85 3.76 -13.03
C ALA A 92 -12.41 3.69 -12.52
N LEU A 93 -12.17 3.77 -11.20
CA LEU A 93 -10.82 3.66 -10.63
C LEU A 93 -10.42 2.21 -10.35
N LEU A 94 -11.35 1.25 -10.41
CA LEU A 94 -11.06 -0.17 -10.16
C LEU A 94 -10.65 -0.94 -11.43
N GLN A 95 -10.31 -0.27 -12.55
CA GLN A 95 -10.00 -0.97 -13.80
C GLN A 95 -8.80 -1.93 -13.67
N GLY A 96 -7.80 -1.58 -12.85
CA GLY A 96 -6.64 -2.42 -12.57
C GLY A 96 -6.88 -3.57 -11.57
N VAL A 97 -8.05 -3.64 -10.93
CA VAL A 97 -8.39 -4.73 -10.00
C VAL A 97 -9.03 -5.88 -10.80
N SER A 98 -8.63 -7.13 -10.55
CA SER A 98 -9.25 -8.28 -11.21
C SER A 98 -10.71 -8.49 -10.76
N PRO A 99 -11.58 -9.10 -11.56
CA PRO A 99 -12.96 -9.40 -11.15
C PRO A 99 -13.06 -10.17 -9.83
N GLU A 100 -12.17 -11.14 -9.62
CA GLU A 100 -12.10 -11.97 -8.41
C GLU A 100 -11.76 -11.13 -7.18
N ARG A 101 -10.75 -10.26 -7.29
CA ARG A 101 -10.36 -9.33 -6.23
C ARG A 101 -11.45 -8.29 -5.97
N LYS A 102 -12.16 -7.79 -7.00
CA LYS A 102 -13.31 -6.88 -6.82
C LYS A 102 -14.41 -7.55 -6.02
N GLN A 103 -14.80 -8.76 -6.39
CA GLN A 103 -15.86 -9.51 -5.71
C GLN A 103 -15.50 -9.81 -4.25
N ARG A 104 -14.23 -10.08 -3.98
CA ARG A 104 -13.75 -10.47 -2.65
C ARG A 104 -13.49 -9.29 -1.72
N PHE A 105 -12.84 -8.24 -2.22
CA PHE A 105 -12.31 -7.17 -1.38
C PHE A 105 -13.11 -5.87 -1.43
N PHE A 106 -14.18 -5.81 -2.23
CA PHE A 106 -15.02 -4.63 -2.30
C PHE A 106 -16.51 -4.99 -2.17
N SER A 107 -17.24 -4.15 -1.43
CA SER A 107 -18.69 -4.10 -1.46
C SER A 107 -19.15 -2.94 -2.35
N ASN A 108 -20.19 -3.14 -3.14
CA ASN A 108 -20.77 -2.08 -3.95
C ASN A 108 -22.08 -1.60 -3.27
N ASP A 109 -22.17 -0.31 -2.96
CA ASP A 109 -23.34 0.31 -2.33
C ASP A 109 -24.26 1.04 -3.31
N GLY A 110 -24.05 0.83 -4.61
CA GLY A 110 -24.76 1.46 -5.72
C GLY A 110 -24.08 2.71 -6.27
N ALA A 111 -23.35 3.46 -5.43
CA ALA A 111 -22.64 4.67 -5.84
C ALA A 111 -21.13 4.46 -5.93
N SER A 112 -20.57 3.56 -5.13
CA SER A 112 -19.14 3.32 -5.05
C SER A 112 -18.81 1.90 -4.62
N TYR A 113 -17.55 1.54 -4.83
CA TYR A 113 -16.92 0.35 -4.28
C TYR A 113 -16.19 0.73 -3.00
N VAL A 114 -16.57 0.08 -1.90
CA VAL A 114 -15.97 0.29 -0.58
C VAL A 114 -15.11 -0.93 -0.25
N LEU A 115 -13.85 -0.70 0.11
CA LEU A 115 -12.94 -1.78 0.48
C LEU A 115 -13.40 -2.46 1.78
N THR A 116 -13.29 -3.79 1.85
CA THR A 116 -13.65 -4.56 3.05
C THR A 116 -12.67 -4.32 4.20
N ASN A 117 -13.12 -4.57 5.43
CA ASN A 117 -12.30 -4.40 6.62
C ASN A 117 -11.05 -5.29 6.62
N ASP A 118 -11.12 -6.47 6.00
CA ASP A 118 -10.02 -7.43 5.92
C ASP A 118 -8.71 -6.82 5.41
N VAL A 119 -8.79 -5.89 4.46
CA VAL A 119 -7.63 -5.17 3.92
C VAL A 119 -7.41 -3.86 4.66
N ARG A 120 -8.50 -3.14 4.99
CA ARG A 120 -8.41 -1.82 5.65
C ARG A 120 -7.71 -1.89 7.00
N GLU A 121 -7.97 -2.92 7.78
CA GLU A 121 -7.41 -3.08 9.13
C GLU A 121 -5.90 -3.35 9.12
N LEU A 122 -5.33 -3.73 7.98
CA LEU A 122 -3.89 -3.84 7.80
C LEU A 122 -3.22 -2.46 7.63
N CYS A 123 -3.99 -1.44 7.24
CA CYS A 123 -3.47 -0.17 6.74
C CYS A 123 -3.66 0.96 7.75
N VAL A 124 -2.61 1.77 7.94
CA VAL A 124 -2.66 2.97 8.78
C VAL A 124 -2.20 4.17 7.97
N PHE A 125 -3.08 5.17 7.84
CA PHE A 125 -2.85 6.38 7.03
C PHE A 125 -2.63 7.61 7.90
N PHE A 126 -1.49 8.28 7.75
CA PHE A 126 -1.20 9.52 8.48
C PHE A 126 -0.31 10.48 7.67
N PRO A 127 -0.37 11.78 7.98
CA PRO A 127 0.41 12.78 7.29
C PRO A 127 1.89 12.63 7.65
N HIS A 128 2.75 12.54 6.65
CA HIS A 128 4.20 12.48 6.85
C HIS A 128 4.93 12.88 5.58
N SER A 129 5.98 13.68 5.78
CA SER A 129 6.90 14.12 4.75
C SER A 129 8.20 13.36 4.85
N VAL A 130 8.49 12.55 3.83
CA VAL A 130 9.75 11.80 3.70
C VAL A 130 11.00 12.71 3.79
N VAL A 131 10.86 14.01 3.51
CA VAL A 131 11.98 14.97 3.54
C VAL A 131 12.16 15.63 4.92
N ARG A 132 11.07 15.82 5.68
CA ARG A 132 11.09 16.59 6.94
C ARG A 132 11.00 15.71 8.18
N ASP A 133 10.22 14.64 8.10
CA ASP A 133 9.86 13.82 9.23
C ASP A 133 10.77 12.58 9.29
N PRO A 134 11.08 12.07 10.49
CA PRO A 134 11.93 10.90 10.63
C PRO A 134 11.29 9.66 9.97
N PRO A 135 12.08 8.79 9.32
CA PRO A 135 11.56 7.58 8.68
C PRO A 135 11.13 6.52 9.71
N PHE A 136 10.31 5.57 9.27
CA PHE A 136 9.91 4.43 10.07
C PHE A 136 11.06 3.43 10.24
N SER A 137 11.40 3.09 11.48
CA SER A 137 12.40 2.05 11.77
C SER A 137 11.84 0.63 11.61
N ARG A 138 12.70 -0.33 11.26
CA ARG A 138 12.39 -1.78 11.21
C ARG A 138 11.22 -2.10 10.30
N MET A 139 11.30 -1.65 9.04
CA MET A 139 10.40 -2.06 7.97
C MET A 139 10.97 -3.31 7.29
N ASP A 140 10.10 -4.28 6.98
CA ASP A 140 10.45 -5.45 6.16
C ASP A 140 10.38 -5.11 4.66
N MET A 141 9.55 -4.13 4.28
CA MET A 141 9.43 -3.65 2.90
C MET A 141 9.08 -2.16 2.85
N ILE A 142 9.65 -1.45 1.87
CA ILE A 142 9.25 -0.08 1.52
C ILE A 142 8.86 -0.05 0.03
N SER A 143 7.65 0.41 -0.29
CA SER A 143 7.20 0.69 -1.66
C SER A 143 7.23 2.19 -1.90
N CYS A 144 8.34 2.69 -2.45
CA CYS A 144 8.51 4.11 -2.78
C CYS A 144 8.47 4.29 -4.30
N ARG A 145 7.26 4.43 -4.85
CA ARG A 145 7.02 4.47 -6.30
C ARG A 145 6.51 5.83 -6.75
N ASN A 146 7.01 6.29 -7.89
CA ASN A 146 6.61 7.56 -8.53
C ASN A 146 6.71 8.82 -7.63
N LEU A 147 7.38 8.75 -6.48
CA LEU A 147 7.60 9.88 -5.57
C LEU A 147 8.93 10.60 -5.83
N LEU A 148 10.03 9.83 -5.99
CA LEU A 148 11.38 10.41 -6.09
C LEU A 148 11.58 11.27 -7.34
N ILE A 149 10.79 11.06 -8.38
CA ILE A 149 10.83 11.87 -9.62
C ILE A 149 10.51 13.35 -9.38
N TYR A 150 9.87 13.70 -8.25
CA TYR A 150 9.61 15.08 -7.85
C TYR A 150 10.76 15.73 -7.07
N PHE A 151 11.79 14.95 -6.72
CA PHE A 151 12.92 15.41 -5.93
C PHE A 151 14.13 15.67 -6.84
N GLY A 152 14.80 16.80 -6.63
CA GLY A 152 16.14 17.02 -7.17
C GLY A 152 17.16 16.10 -6.49
N SER A 153 18.33 15.89 -7.11
CA SER A 153 19.38 14.96 -6.64
C SER A 153 19.70 15.11 -5.15
N ASN A 154 19.93 16.34 -4.68
CA ASN A 154 20.25 16.61 -3.27
C ASN A 154 19.19 16.10 -2.28
N ILE A 155 17.91 16.10 -2.66
CA ILE A 155 16.83 15.59 -1.81
C ILE A 155 16.77 14.06 -1.90
N GLN A 156 16.99 13.49 -3.09
CA GLN A 156 17.07 12.03 -3.24
C GLN A 156 18.21 11.45 -2.39
N ASP A 157 19.40 12.04 -2.42
CA ASP A 157 20.57 11.60 -1.63
C ASP A 157 20.32 11.67 -0.11
N ARG A 158 19.52 12.65 0.33
CA ARG A 158 19.12 12.77 1.75
C ARG A 158 18.09 11.73 2.16
N VAL A 159 17.17 11.38 1.28
CA VAL A 159 16.06 10.45 1.55
C VAL A 159 16.53 8.99 1.41
N ILE A 160 17.42 8.72 0.46
CA ILE A 160 18.04 7.41 0.23
C ILE A 160 19.56 7.61 0.22
N PRO A 161 20.19 7.70 1.40
CA PRO A 161 21.64 7.69 1.48
C PRO A 161 22.11 6.27 1.10
N ILE A 162 22.57 6.11 -0.14
CA ILE A 162 23.21 4.88 -0.64
C ILE A 162 24.68 4.87 -0.25
#